data_AF-A0A6I3A6M5-F1
#
_entry.id   AF-A0A6I3A6M5-F1
#
_cell.length_a   1.000
_cell.length_b   1.000
_cell.length_c   1.000
_cell.angle_alpha   90.00
_cell.angle_beta   90.00
_cell.angle_gamma   90.00
#
_symmetry.space_group_name_H-M   'P 1'
#
loop_
_entity.id
_entity.type
_entity.pdbx_description
1 polymer ?
#
loop_
_entity_poly.entity_id
_entity_poly.type
_entity_poly.pdbx_seq_one_letter_code
_entity_poly.pdbx_strand_id
1 'polypeptide(L)' 'DMPETEGEVVTLGDIMISPTFAAAQALTAGHSAEHEIYILATHGLLHIIGYDHAEPEEEKIMFALQETIVEKWKHSQ' A
#
# COMPACT_ATOMS: atom_id res chain seq x y z
N ASP A 1 4.15 0.70 -19.19
CA ASP A 1 5.38 0.24 -19.86
C ASP A 1 5.95 -0.94 -19.12
N MET A 2 5.98 -2.11 -19.75
CA MET A 2 6.67 -3.28 -19.17
C MET A 2 8.16 -3.20 -19.54
N PRO A 3 9.08 -3.61 -18.66
CA PRO A 3 10.49 -3.62 -18.99
C PRO A 3 10.74 -4.58 -20.15
N GLU A 4 11.42 -4.11 -21.19
CA GLU A 4 11.80 -4.94 -22.34
C GLU A 4 13.11 -5.70 -22.05
N THR A 5 13.91 -5.18 -21.11
CA THR A 5 15.18 -5.78 -20.70
C THR A 5 15.32 -5.89 -19.19
N GLU A 6 16.09 -6.88 -18.73
CA GLU A 6 16.40 -7.05 -17.32
C GLU A 6 17.23 -5.86 -16.81
N GLY A 7 16.80 -5.27 -15.68
CA GLY A 7 17.45 -4.09 -15.08
C GLY A 7 16.99 -2.74 -15.64
N GLU A 8 16.04 -2.73 -16.57
CA GLU A 8 15.44 -1.51 -17.07
C GLU A 8 14.60 -0.81 -16.00
N VAL A 9 14.84 0.48 -15.80
CA VAL A 9 14.04 1.30 -14.88
C VAL A 9 12.75 1.68 -15.59
N VAL A 10 11.62 1.28 -15.00
CA VAL A 10 10.28 1.59 -15.51
C VAL A 10 9.45 2.32 -14.47
N THR A 11 8.54 3.15 -14.96
CA THR A 11 7.50 3.74 -14.13
C THR A 11 6.37 2.73 -13.93
N LEU A 12 6.16 2.30 -12.69
CA LEU A 12 5.13 1.31 -12.35
C LEU A 12 3.71 1.92 -12.35
N GLY A 13 3.60 3.20 -12.00
CA GLY A 13 2.34 3.94 -11.93
C GLY A 13 2.38 5.03 -10.86
N ASP A 14 1.21 5.62 -10.60
CA ASP A 14 1.03 6.70 -9.63
C ASP A 14 0.13 6.26 -8.47
N ILE A 15 0.44 6.74 -7.25
CA ILE A 15 -0.39 6.54 -6.06
C ILE A 15 -0.86 7.92 -5.60
N MET A 16 -2.18 8.13 -5.60
CA MET A 16 -2.80 9.38 -5.16
C MET A 16 -3.48 9.17 -3.81
N ILE A 17 -3.00 9.88 -2.78
CA ILE A 17 -3.53 9.77 -1.42
C ILE A 17 -4.14 11.12 -1.03
N SER A 18 -5.40 11.12 -0.62
CA SER A 18 -6.07 12.29 -0.06
C SER A 18 -5.80 12.39 1.45
N PRO A 19 -5.11 13.45 1.94
CA PRO A 19 -4.82 13.59 3.37
C PRO A 19 -6.09 13.69 4.23
N THR A 20 -7.13 14.33 3.71
CA THR A 20 -8.41 14.47 4.41
C THR A 20 -9.14 13.13 4.54
N PHE A 21 -9.03 12.28 3.51
CA PHE A 21 -9.63 10.94 3.55
C PHE A 21 -8.86 10.02 4.49
N ALA A 22 -7.52 10.02 4.41
CA ALA A 22 -6.67 9.26 5.31
C ALA A 22 -6.91 9.64 6.78
N ALA A 23 -7.05 10.94 7.09
CA ALA A 23 -7.36 11.38 8.45
C ALA A 23 -8.73 10.85 8.95
N ALA A 24 -9.74 10.79 8.08
CA ALA A 24 -11.07 10.29 8.45
C ALA A 24 -11.07 8.76 8.64
N GLN A 25 -10.35 8.02 7.80
CA GLN A 25 -10.16 6.58 7.96
C GLN A 25 -9.38 6.27 9.24
N ALA A 26 -8.27 6.99 9.48
CA ALA A 26 -7.45 6.83 10.66
C ALA A 26 -8.23 7.00 11.98
N LEU A 27 -9.10 8.01 12.03
CA LEU A 27 -9.99 8.24 13.17
C LEU A 27 -10.93 7.05 13.42
N THR A 28 -11.46 6.47 12.35
CA THR A 28 -12.37 5.32 12.41
C THR A 28 -11.63 4.04 12.81
N ALA A 29 -10.41 3.85 12.31
CA ALA A 29 -9.55 2.71 12.58
C ALA A 29 -8.82 2.80 13.93
N GLY A 30 -8.79 3.96 14.56
CA GLY A 30 -8.19 4.17 15.88
C GLY A 30 -6.67 4.33 15.88
N HIS A 31 -6.07 4.83 14.80
CA HIS A 31 -4.63 5.10 14.70
C HIS A 31 -4.33 6.51 14.17
N SER A 32 -3.05 6.87 14.02
CA SER A 32 -2.66 8.20 13.52
C SER A 32 -2.89 8.32 12.00
N ALA A 33 -3.16 9.55 11.54
CA ALA A 33 -3.28 9.83 10.11
C ALA A 33 -1.98 9.51 9.33
N GLU A 34 -0.82 9.68 9.96
CA GLU A 34 0.46 9.29 9.39
C GLU A 34 0.55 7.77 9.18
N HIS A 35 0.09 6.98 10.17
CA HIS A 35 0.07 5.53 10.03
C HIS A 35 -0.86 5.09 8.89
N GLU A 36 -2.01 5.74 8.74
CA GLU A 36 -2.93 5.47 7.63
C GLU A 36 -2.35 5.84 6.27
N ILE A 37 -1.56 6.91 6.17
CA ILE A 37 -0.83 7.24 4.94
C ILE A 37 0.14 6.10 4.57
N TYR A 38 0.86 5.51 5.53
CA TYR A 38 1.73 4.35 5.26
C TYR A 38 0.95 3.12 4.79
N ILE A 39 -0.23 2.89 5.38
CA ILE A 39 -1.15 1.83 4.96
C ILE A 39 -1.60 2.07 3.52
N LEU A 40 -2.13 3.24 3.20
CA LEU A 40 -2.66 3.58 1.88
C LEU A 40 -1.56 3.59 0.80
N ALA A 41 -0.36 4.07 1.12
CA ALA A 41 0.78 4.02 0.20
C ALA A 41 1.20 2.58 -0.10
N THR A 42 1.27 1.72 0.92
CA THR A 42 1.57 0.29 0.75
C THR A 42 0.47 -0.41 -0.04
N HIS A 43 -0.80 -0.09 0.26
CA HIS A 43 -1.96 -0.62 -0.44
C HIS A 43 -1.95 -0.28 -1.95
N GLY A 44 -1.72 0.99 -2.28
CA GLY A 44 -1.60 1.44 -3.67
C GLY A 44 -0.43 0.78 -4.40
N LEU A 45 0.71 0.61 -3.74
CA LEU A 45 1.85 -0.10 -4.29
C LEU A 45 1.53 -1.57 -4.59
N LEU A 46 0.87 -2.26 -3.66
CA LEU A 46 0.45 -3.65 -3.83
C LEU A 46 -0.49 -3.82 -5.02
N HIS A 47 -1.43 -2.89 -5.22
CA HIS A 47 -2.26 -2.87 -6.42
C HIS A 47 -1.46 -2.66 -7.71
N ILE A 48 -0.50 -1.73 -7.71
CA ILE A 48 0.35 -1.48 -8.88
C ILE A 48 1.15 -2.73 -9.30
N ILE A 49 1.60 -3.54 -8.33
CA ILE A 49 2.36 -4.77 -8.61
C ILE A 49 1.46 -6.02 -8.76
N GLY A 50 0.13 -5.83 -8.85
CA GLY A 50 -0.81 -6.87 -9.25
C GLY A 50 -1.48 -7.66 -8.13
N TYR A 51 -1.37 -7.23 -6.87
CA TYR A 51 -2.22 -7.77 -5.80
C TYR A 51 -3.59 -7.11 -5.82
N ASP A 52 -4.61 -7.87 -5.43
CA ASP A 52 -5.99 -7.39 -5.29
C ASP A 52 -6.61 -7.94 -4.00
N HIS A 53 -7.77 -7.43 -3.63
CA HIS A 53 -8.56 -7.88 -2.47
C HIS A 53 -10.04 -8.08 -2.82
N ALA A 54 -10.35 -8.33 -4.10
CA ALA A 54 -11.72 -8.57 -4.54
C ALA A 54 -12.29 -9.91 -4.03
N GLU A 55 -11.45 -10.95 -3.96
CA GLU A 55 -11.83 -12.26 -3.43
C GLU A 55 -11.22 -12.53 -2.04
N PRO A 56 -11.89 -13.32 -1.16
CA PRO A 56 -11.45 -13.52 0.22
C PRO A 56 -10.02 -14.07 0.38
N GLU A 57 -9.59 -14.93 -0.54
CA GLU A 57 -8.22 -15.49 -0.51
C GLU A 57 -7.18 -14.47 -0.94
N GLU A 58 -7.51 -13.59 -1.90
CA GLU A 58 -6.64 -12.51 -2.36
C GLU A 58 -6.51 -11.43 -1.28
N GLU A 59 -7.64 -11.03 -0.68
CA GLU A 59 -7.69 -10.08 0.43
C GLU A 59 -6.76 -10.52 1.56
N LYS A 60 -6.86 -11.78 1.98
CA LYS A 60 -6.03 -12.33 3.05
C LYS A 60 -4.54 -12.23 2.74
N ILE A 61 -4.14 -12.50 1.51
CA ILE A 61 -2.73 -12.41 1.08
C ILE A 61 -2.29 -10.94 1.09
N MET A 62 -3.06 -10.06 0.45
CA MET A 62 -2.71 -8.66 0.30
C MET A 62 -2.63 -7.95 1.66
N PHE A 63 -3.58 -8.20 2.56
CA PHE A 63 -3.62 -7.54 3.87
C PHE A 63 -2.47 -8.02 4.79
N ALA A 64 -2.13 -9.31 4.74
CA ALA A 64 -0.98 -9.84 5.48
C ALA A 64 0.34 -9.22 5.00
N LEU A 65 0.51 -9.04 3.69
CA LEU A 65 1.68 -8.37 3.12
C LEU A 65 1.72 -6.89 3.51
N GLN A 66 0.58 -6.19 3.42
CA GLN A 66 0.46 -4.80 3.81
C GLN A 66 0.88 -4.59 5.27
N GLU A 67 0.34 -5.37 6.20
CA GLU A 67 0.69 -5.31 7.61
C GLU A 67 2.19 -5.55 7.82
N THR A 68 2.73 -6.61 7.20
CA THR A 68 4.16 -6.95 7.31
C THR A 68 5.06 -5.81 6.82
N ILE A 69 4.73 -5.17 5.70
CA ILE A 69 5.53 -4.08 5.11
C ILE A 69 5.48 -2.85 6.01
N VAL A 70 4.29 -2.45 6.46
CA VAL A 70 4.12 -1.25 7.29
C VAL A 70 4.79 -1.42 8.65
N GLU A 71 4.70 -2.59 9.27
CA GLU A 71 5.41 -2.88 10.53
C GLU A 71 6.92 -2.84 10.36
N LYS A 72 7.45 -3.43 9.27
CA LYS A 72 8.89 -3.34 8.98
C LYS A 72 9.35 -1.90 8.76
N TRP A 73 8.56 -1.09 8.07
CA TRP A 73 8.87 0.32 7.84
C TRP A 73 8.92 1.10 9.16
N LYS A 74 7.96 0.89 10.07
CA LYS A 74 7.96 1.51 11.40
C LYS A 74 9.23 1.19 12.20
N HIS A 75 9.73 -0.04 12.10
CA HIS A 75 10.95 -0.46 12.79
C HIS A 75 12.26 0.04 12.15
N SER A 76 12.21 0.52 10.91
CA SER A 76 13.38 1.07 10.21
C SER A 76 13.57 2.58 10.38
N GLN A 77 12.70 3.24 11.15
CA GLN A 77 12.78 4.68 11.46
C GLN A 77 13.57 4.94 12.74
#